data_AF-A0A538ILF8-F1
#
_entry.id   AF-A0A538ILF8-F1
#
_cell.length_a   1.000
_cell.length_b   1.000
_cell.length_c   1.000
_cell.angle_alpha   90.00
_cell.angle_beta   90.00
_cell.angle_gamma   90.00
#
_symmetry.space_group_name_H-M   'P 1'
#
loop_
_entity.id
_entity.type
_entity.pdbx_description
1 polymer ?
#
loop_
_entity_poly.entity_id
_entity_poly.type
_entity_poly.pdbx_seq_one_letter_code
_entity_poly.pdbx_strand_id
1 'polypeptide(L)'
;MIAAVGTVAGVFLVDVEDETLLGEGTEVPVGERPEVALPRVVAAARSGSTVVVVVERRPPLMLSNDGGATWREAGGGLPPGFAVAVAEDDPDRMLYAARNRLYVSANGGVFWRSLPFELPDIDSVAWID
;
A
#
# COMPACT_ATOMS: atom_id res chain seq x y z
N MET A 1 -2.83 4.84 -14.14
CA MET A 1 -3.35 3.72 -13.30
C MET A 1 -4.06 4.29 -12.07
N ILE A 2 -5.22 3.76 -11.68
CA ILE A 2 -6.05 4.43 -10.66
C ILE A 2 -5.99 3.73 -9.30
N ALA A 3 -5.90 4.51 -8.24
CA ALA A 3 -6.04 4.05 -6.86
C ALA A 3 -7.23 4.71 -6.17
N ALA A 4 -7.98 3.92 -5.40
CA ALA A 4 -8.93 4.43 -4.41
C ALA A 4 -8.19 4.65 -3.09
N VAL A 5 -8.36 5.83 -2.49
CA VAL A 5 -7.73 6.18 -1.21
C VAL A 5 -8.81 6.61 -0.22
N GLY A 6 -9.03 5.80 0.79
CA GLY A 6 -9.94 6.08 1.89
C GLY A 6 -9.27 7.00 2.91
N THR A 7 -9.98 8.06 3.27
CA THR A 7 -9.51 9.06 4.21
C THR A 7 -10.63 9.46 5.17
N VAL A 8 -10.25 10.18 6.23
CA VAL A 8 -11.21 10.84 7.13
C VAL A 8 -12.17 11.82 6.43
N ALA A 9 -11.85 12.29 5.22
CA ALA A 9 -12.66 13.22 4.45
C ALA A 9 -13.50 12.54 3.34
N GLY A 10 -13.43 11.22 3.21
CA GLY A 10 -14.05 10.44 2.13
C GLY A 10 -13.02 9.71 1.28
N VAL A 11 -13.45 9.22 0.12
CA VAL A 11 -12.59 8.49 -0.81
C VAL A 11 -12.09 9.43 -1.90
N PHE A 12 -10.81 9.38 -2.23
CA PHE A 12 -10.21 10.07 -3.36
C PHE A 12 -9.75 9.09 -4.42
N LEU A 13 -9.96 9.44 -5.69
CA LEU A 13 -9.41 8.73 -6.83
C LEU A 13 -8.10 9.40 -7.24
N VAL A 14 -7.05 8.61 -7.35
CA VAL A 14 -5.69 9.07 -7.67
C VAL A 14 -5.23 8.39 -8.95
N ASP A 15 -4.81 9.18 -9.95
CA ASP A 15 -3.97 8.65 -11.01
C ASP A 15 -2.52 8.60 -10.52
N VAL A 16 -2.03 7.39 -10.33
CA VAL A 16 -0.70 7.12 -9.78
C VAL A 16 0.42 7.31 -10.81
N GLU A 17 0.06 7.19 -12.09
CA GLU A 17 0.99 7.34 -13.21
C GLU A 17 1.18 8.81 -13.54
N ASP A 18 0.08 9.54 -13.69
CA ASP A 18 0.09 10.99 -13.95
C ASP A 18 0.34 11.82 -12.68
N GLU A 19 0.36 11.18 -11.51
CA GLU A 19 0.52 11.82 -10.20
C GLU A 19 -0.53 12.93 -9.94
N THR A 20 -1.80 12.64 -10.26
CA THR A 20 -2.90 13.60 -10.12
C THR A 20 -4.07 13.07 -9.29
N LEU A 21 -4.83 14.00 -8.70
CA LEU A 21 -6.13 13.70 -8.10
C LEU A 21 -7.21 13.80 -9.16
N LEU A 22 -7.95 12.71 -9.36
CA LEU A 22 -9.06 12.66 -10.31
C LEU A 22 -10.37 13.16 -9.71
N GLY A 23 -10.48 13.17 -8.38
CA GLY A 23 -11.66 13.66 -7.66
C GLY A 23 -12.06 12.74 -6.52
N GLU A 24 -13.33 12.83 -6.14
CA GLU A 24 -13.94 11.98 -5.10
C GLU A 24 -14.35 10.61 -5.68
N GLY A 25 -14.15 9.56 -4.88
CA GLY A 25 -14.66 8.22 -5.11
C GLY A 25 -15.81 7.88 -4.15
N THR A 26 -16.39 6.69 -4.30
CA THR A 26 -17.50 6.24 -3.44
C THR A 26 -17.05 5.27 -2.36
N GLU A 27 -16.15 4.34 -2.71
CA GLU A 27 -15.66 3.32 -1.80
C GLU A 27 -14.22 2.90 -2.17
N VAL A 28 -13.53 2.30 -1.20
CA VAL A 28 -12.24 1.63 -1.44
C VAL A 28 -12.52 0.14 -1.62
N PRO A 29 -12.21 -0.44 -2.79
CA PRO A 29 -12.35 -1.88 -3.01
C PRO A 29 -11.65 -2.69 -1.91
N VAL A 30 -12.29 -3.77 -1.48
CA VAL A 30 -11.71 -4.66 -0.46
C VAL A 30 -10.74 -5.62 -1.14
N GLY A 31 -9.44 -5.39 -0.95
CA GLY A 31 -8.39 -6.32 -1.38
C GLY A 31 -8.27 -7.54 -0.44
N GLU A 32 -7.59 -8.59 -0.93
CA GLU A 32 -7.27 -9.76 -0.11
C GLU A 32 -6.38 -9.37 1.08
N ARG A 33 -6.85 -9.69 2.30
CA ARG A 33 -6.10 -9.50 3.54
C ARG A 33 -5.64 -10.86 4.07
N PRO A 34 -4.38 -11.25 3.80
CA PRO A 34 -3.90 -12.55 4.25
C PRO A 34 -3.75 -12.58 5.77
N GLU A 35 -4.06 -13.72 6.39
CA GLU A 35 -3.66 -13.98 7.76
C GLU A 35 -2.14 -14.17 7.82
N VAL A 36 -1.47 -13.37 8.63
CA VAL A 36 -0.01 -13.36 8.75
C VAL A 36 0.42 -13.54 10.20
N ALA A 37 1.32 -14.49 10.46
CA ALA A 37 1.84 -14.81 11.79
C ALA A 37 3.04 -13.91 12.17
N LEU A 38 2.92 -12.60 11.94
CA LEU A 38 3.93 -11.61 12.32
C LEU A 38 3.44 -10.79 13.53
N PRO A 39 4.34 -10.34 14.43
CA PRO A 39 3.96 -9.45 15.52
C PRO A 39 3.72 -8.02 15.00
N ARG A 40 2.80 -7.29 15.66
CA ARG A 40 2.56 -5.85 15.44
C ARG A 40 2.18 -5.49 13.99
N VAL A 41 1.32 -6.30 13.39
CA VAL A 41 0.77 -6.08 12.04
C VAL A 41 -0.23 -4.93 12.08
N VAL A 42 -0.07 -3.98 11.15
CA VAL A 42 -1.00 -2.87 10.93
C VAL A 42 -1.92 -3.17 9.75
N ALA A 43 -1.33 -3.60 8.63
CA ALA A 43 -2.04 -3.93 7.41
C ALA A 43 -1.28 -5.02 6.63
N ALA A 44 -1.98 -5.76 5.78
CA ALA A 44 -1.38 -6.74 4.90
C ALA A 44 -2.15 -6.80 3.57
N ALA A 45 -1.42 -7.08 2.48
CA ALA A 45 -1.99 -7.31 1.16
C ALA A 45 -1.23 -8.45 0.46
N ARG A 46 -1.92 -9.11 -0.47
CA ARG A 46 -1.39 -10.25 -1.22
C ARG A 46 -1.70 -10.15 -2.71
N SER A 47 -0.75 -10.60 -3.52
CA SER A 47 -0.95 -10.95 -4.93
C SER A 47 -0.12 -12.21 -5.24
N GLY A 48 -0.79 -13.31 -5.60
CA GLY A 48 -0.13 -14.60 -5.84
C GLY A 48 0.66 -15.11 -4.62
N SER A 49 1.98 -15.27 -4.75
CA SER A 49 2.87 -15.63 -3.64
C SER A 49 3.50 -14.42 -2.94
N THR A 50 3.29 -13.21 -3.46
CA THR A 50 3.80 -11.97 -2.87
C THR A 50 2.87 -11.52 -1.75
N VAL A 51 3.42 -11.36 -0.55
CA VAL A 51 2.72 -10.83 0.61
C VAL A 51 3.50 -9.63 1.14
N VAL A 52 2.82 -8.49 1.29
CA VAL A 52 3.38 -7.28 1.88
C VAL A 52 2.63 -6.96 3.17
N VAL A 53 3.39 -6.66 4.23
CA VAL A 53 2.83 -6.42 5.56
C VAL A 53 3.42 -5.13 6.12
N VAL A 54 2.55 -4.23 6.57
CA VAL A 54 2.91 -3.05 7.35
C VAL A 54 3.01 -3.46 8.81
N VAL A 55 4.10 -3.07 9.48
CA VAL A 55 4.37 -3.38 10.88
C VAL A 55 4.73 -2.13 11.68
N GLU A 56 4.38 -2.10 12.98
CA GLU A 56 4.71 -0.98 13.89
C GLU A 56 6.18 -0.99 14.36
N ARG A 57 7.12 -0.96 13.41
CA ARG A 57 8.56 -0.94 13.64
C ARG A 57 9.28 -0.28 12.47
N ARG A 58 10.61 -0.14 12.56
CA ARG A 58 11.43 0.34 11.46
C ARG A 58 12.41 -0.75 11.01
N PRO A 59 12.52 -1.02 9.70
CA PRO A 59 11.71 -0.42 8.64
C PRO A 59 10.25 -0.95 8.67
N PRO A 60 9.26 -0.21 8.14
CA PRO A 60 7.84 -0.43 8.42
C PRO A 60 7.18 -1.50 7.54
N LEU A 61 7.95 -2.22 6.71
CA LEU A 61 7.44 -3.27 5.85
C LEU A 61 8.17 -4.60 6.06
N MET A 62 7.40 -5.68 6.00
CA MET A 62 7.89 -7.04 5.79
C MET A 62 7.35 -7.50 4.43
N LEU A 63 8.21 -8.11 3.61
CA LEU A 63 7.83 -8.69 2.32
C LEU A 63 8.16 -10.18 2.30
N SER A 64 7.24 -10.97 1.75
CA SER A 64 7.45 -12.36 1.36
C SER A 64 7.14 -12.52 -0.12
N ASN A 65 7.91 -13.35 -0.82
CA ASN A 65 7.66 -13.73 -2.21
C ASN A 65 7.26 -15.22 -2.34
N ASP A 66 7.13 -15.92 -1.22
CA ASP A 66 6.91 -17.36 -1.11
C ASP A 66 5.67 -17.70 -0.25
N GLY A 67 4.68 -16.81 -0.25
CA GLY A 67 3.39 -17.03 0.42
C GLY A 67 3.46 -16.93 1.94
N GLY A 68 4.45 -16.21 2.48
CA GLY A 68 4.65 -16.01 3.91
C GLY A 68 5.56 -17.05 4.57
N ALA A 69 6.22 -17.92 3.80
CA ALA A 69 7.15 -18.90 4.34
C ALA A 69 8.46 -18.26 4.83
N THR A 70 8.98 -17.28 4.09
CA THR A 70 10.11 -16.44 4.50
C THR A 70 9.80 -14.96 4.34
N TRP A 71 10.47 -14.14 5.15
CA TRP A 71 10.21 -12.71 5.25
C TRP A 71 11.52 -11.91 5.19
N ARG A 72 11.50 -10.79 4.46
CA ARG A 72 12.56 -9.79 4.45
C ARG A 72 12.03 -8.43 4.89
N GLU A 73 12.87 -7.67 5.58
CA GLU A 73 12.59 -6.27 5.89
C GLU A 73 12.64 -5.41 4.63
N ALA A 74 11.72 -4.45 4.49
CA ALA A 74 11.63 -3.53 3.36
C ALA A 74 11.12 -2.15 3.84
N GLY A 75 11.11 -1.15 2.95
CA GLY A 75 10.61 0.19 3.27
C GLY A 75 11.58 1.07 4.06
N GLY A 76 12.89 0.85 3.90
CA GLY A 76 13.91 1.74 4.49
C GLY A 76 13.66 3.20 4.08
N GLY A 77 13.55 4.10 5.07
CA GLY A 77 13.26 5.53 4.86
C GLY A 77 11.78 5.87 4.74
N LEU A 78 10.87 4.89 4.69
CA LEU A 78 9.43 5.16 4.75
C LEU A 78 9.03 5.63 6.16
N PRO A 79 8.04 6.54 6.26
CA PRO A 79 7.41 6.91 7.54
C PRO A 79 6.61 5.72 8.10
N PRO A 80 6.01 5.82 9.31
CA PRO A 80 5.02 4.84 9.76
C PRO A 80 3.83 4.74 8.80
N GLY A 81 3.38 3.50 8.55
CA GLY A 81 2.34 3.19 7.58
C GLY A 81 1.03 2.79 8.22
N PHE A 82 -0.06 2.96 7.47
CA PHE A 82 -1.43 2.67 7.90
C PHE A 82 -2.12 1.65 7.00
N ALA A 83 -1.83 1.69 5.70
CA ALA A 83 -2.42 0.78 4.73
C ALA A 83 -1.42 0.43 3.63
N VAL A 84 -1.65 -0.70 2.95
CA VAL A 84 -0.84 -1.18 1.83
C VAL A 84 -1.75 -1.91 0.85
N ALA A 85 -1.44 -1.83 -0.44
CA ALA A 85 -2.06 -2.63 -1.49
C ALA A 85 -1.01 -3.11 -2.48
N VAL A 86 -1.26 -4.24 -3.12
CA VAL A 86 -0.48 -4.78 -4.23
C VAL A 86 -1.44 -5.10 -5.36
N ALA A 87 -1.07 -4.79 -6.60
CA ALA A 87 -1.95 -5.03 -7.75
C ALA A 87 -2.12 -6.54 -7.98
N GLU A 88 -3.32 -6.97 -8.36
CA GLU A 88 -3.66 -8.39 -8.50
C GLU A 88 -2.92 -9.04 -9.68
N ASP A 89 -2.81 -8.31 -10.77
CA ASP A 89 -2.18 -8.71 -12.04
C ASP A 89 -0.66 -8.49 -12.09
N ASP A 90 -0.12 -7.59 -11.27
CA ASP A 90 1.30 -7.24 -11.25
C ASP A 90 1.80 -6.95 -9.81
N PRO A 91 2.43 -7.94 -9.14
CA PRO A 91 2.92 -7.77 -7.79
C PRO A 91 4.09 -6.78 -7.66
N ASP A 92 4.67 -6.28 -8.76
CA ASP A 92 5.66 -5.22 -8.68
C ASP A 92 5.03 -3.85 -8.38
N ARG A 93 3.72 -3.70 -8.62
CA ARG A 93 2.95 -2.47 -8.41
C ARG A 93 2.33 -2.47 -7.02
N MET A 94 2.87 -1.62 -6.15
CA MET A 94 2.44 -1.53 -4.75
C MET A 94 2.11 -0.10 -4.36
N LEU A 95 1.10 0.05 -3.51
CA LEU A 95 0.77 1.28 -2.80
C LEU A 95 1.10 1.13 -1.33
N TYR A 96 1.64 2.18 -0.75
CA TYR A 96 1.89 2.30 0.68
C TYR A 96 1.36 3.64 1.17
N ALA A 97 0.46 3.60 2.13
CA ALA A 97 -0.10 4.79 2.76
C ALA A 97 0.62 5.08 4.07
N ALA A 98 1.27 6.24 4.12
CA ALA A 98 1.57 6.92 5.36
C ALA A 98 0.35 7.71 5.85
N ARG A 99 0.50 8.50 6.91
CA ARG A 99 -0.62 9.29 7.47
C ARG A 99 -1.33 10.15 6.43
N ASN A 100 -0.59 10.92 5.64
CA ASN A 100 -1.15 11.92 4.73
C ASN A 100 -0.55 11.84 3.31
N ARG A 101 0.21 10.79 3.00
CA ARG A 101 0.92 10.68 1.73
C ARG A 101 0.97 9.25 1.23
N LEU A 102 0.74 9.10 -0.06
CA LEU A 102 0.92 7.85 -0.79
C LEU A 102 2.35 7.70 -1.28
N TYR A 103 2.83 6.47 -1.19
CA TYR A 103 4.07 6.01 -1.78
C TYR A 103 3.77 4.85 -2.73
N VAL A 104 4.53 4.79 -3.80
CA VAL A 104 4.30 3.85 -4.90
C VAL A 104 5.60 3.13 -5.17
N SER A 105 5.50 1.81 -5.37
CA SER A 105 6.57 0.99 -5.93
C SER A 105 6.12 0.41 -7.25
N ALA A 106 7.06 0.29 -8.19
CA ALA A 106 6.90 -0.38 -9.47
C ALA A 106 7.97 -1.47 -9.68
N ASN A 107 8.54 -1.97 -8.57
CA ASN A 107 9.58 -3.00 -8.56
C ASN A 107 9.53 -3.85 -7.29
N GLY A 108 8.32 -4.20 -6.86
CA GLY A 108 8.12 -5.19 -5.79
C GLY A 108 8.59 -4.70 -4.43
N GLY A 109 8.43 -3.40 -4.17
CA GLY A 109 8.75 -2.77 -2.89
C GLY A 109 10.25 -2.60 -2.63
N VAL A 110 11.10 -2.74 -3.66
CA VAL A 110 12.54 -2.45 -3.56
C VAL A 110 12.79 -0.96 -3.44
N PHE A 111 12.17 -0.16 -4.30
CA PHE A 111 12.19 1.30 -4.24
C PHE A 111 10.78 1.86 -4.12
N TRP A 112 10.68 2.95 -3.37
CA TRP A 112 9.44 3.66 -3.13
C TRP A 112 9.64 5.13 -3.48
N ARG A 113 8.71 5.71 -4.23
CA ARG A 113 8.62 7.15 -4.47
C ARG A 113 7.35 7.68 -3.83
N SER A 114 7.40 8.88 -3.29
CA SER A 114 6.20 9.56 -2.80
C SER A 114 5.46 10.24 -3.95
N LEU A 115 4.13 10.23 -3.92
CA LEU A 115 3.35 11.17 -4.72
C LEU A 115 3.53 12.61 -4.20
N PRO A 116 3.41 13.64 -5.06
CA PRO A 116 3.83 15.00 -4.74
C PRO A 116 2.83 15.73 -3.84
N PHE A 117 1.60 15.27 -3.75
CA PHE A 117 0.53 15.88 -2.95
C PHE A 117 0.26 15.10 -1.65
N GLU A 118 -0.54 15.73 -0.78
CA GLU A 118 -1.02 15.13 0.46
C GLU A 118 -2.52 14.87 0.40
N LEU A 119 -2.96 13.90 1.19
CA LEU A 119 -4.36 13.57 1.41
C LEU A 119 -4.71 13.72 2.89
N PRO A 120 -5.96 14.04 3.23
CA PRO A 120 -6.43 13.99 4.62
C PRO A 120 -6.21 12.58 5.19
N ASP A 121 -5.81 12.47 6.46
CA ASP A 121 -5.50 11.23 7.19
C ASP A 121 -6.03 9.92 6.53
N ILE A 122 -5.13 9.19 5.88
CA ILE A 122 -5.40 8.00 5.06
C ILE A 122 -5.59 6.79 5.97
N ASP A 123 -6.65 6.01 5.73
CA ASP A 123 -6.96 4.78 6.46
C ASP A 123 -6.93 3.51 5.58
N SER A 124 -7.12 3.64 4.27
CA SER A 124 -7.22 2.50 3.37
C SER A 124 -6.81 2.85 1.94
N VAL A 125 -6.29 1.85 1.22
CA VAL A 125 -5.87 1.99 -0.18
C VAL A 125 -6.21 0.72 -0.95
N ALA A 126 -6.56 0.88 -2.23
CA ALA A 126 -6.69 -0.21 -3.17
C ALA A 126 -6.42 0.29 -4.60
N TRP A 127 -6.00 -0.63 -5.47
CA TRP A 127 -6.00 -0.39 -6.91
C TRP A 127 -7.43 -0.49 -7.46
N ILE A 128 -7.73 0.31 -8.49
CA ILE A 128 -8.97 0.23 -9.26
C ILE A 128 -8.53 -0.07 -10.69
N ASP A 129 -8.58 -1.34 -11.03
CA ASP A 129 -8.25 -1.85 -12.37
C ASP A 129 -9.43 -1.65 -13.33
#